data_AF-A0A7X8HQK7-F1
#
_entry.id   AF-A0A7X8HQK7-F1
#
_cell.length_a   1.000
_cell.length_b   1.000
_cell.length_c   1.000
_cell.angle_alpha   90.00
_cell.angle_beta   90.00
_cell.angle_gamma   90.00
#
_symmetry.space_group_name_H-M   'P 1'
#
loop_
_entity.id
_entity.type
_entity.pdbx_description
1 polymer ?
#
loop_
_entity_poly.entity_id
_entity_poly.type
_entity_poly.pdbx_seq_one_letter_code
_entity_poly.pdbx_strand_id
1 'polypeptide(L)'
;QDRLENAHVALIRAQDIVLELMTTLNMEYEVSNNFEELYQFVMDSLVLANIDKDIKPIEEALDIFSDMRDTWKEAMQDVRKRVYRNRQV
;
A
#
# COMPACT_ATOMS: atom_id res chain seq x y z
N GLN A 1 12.01 8.46 -26.47
CA GLN A 1 10.55 8.25 -26.49
C GLN A 1 10.07 7.33 -25.35
N ASP A 2 10.90 6.38 -24.90
CA ASP A 2 10.51 5.25 -24.01
C ASP A 2 10.31 5.55 -22.50
N ARG A 3 11.05 6.50 -21.90
CA ARG A 3 11.13 6.60 -20.42
C ARG A 3 9.86 7.11 -19.75
N LEU A 4 9.17 8.08 -20.35
CA LEU A 4 7.95 8.66 -19.78
C LEU A 4 6.76 7.70 -19.89
N GLU A 5 6.69 6.93 -20.97
CA GLU A 5 5.70 5.88 -21.18
C GLU A 5 5.90 4.74 -20.16
N ASN A 6 7.14 4.26 -20.01
CA ASN A 6 7.44 3.23 -19.01
C ASN A 6 7.15 3.70 -17.57
N ALA A 7 7.46 4.95 -17.24
CA ALA A 7 7.12 5.53 -15.95
C ALA A 7 5.59 5.60 -15.74
N HIS A 8 4.85 6.02 -16.77
CA HIS A 8 3.39 6.03 -16.72
C HIS A 8 2.82 4.62 -16.49
N VAL A 9 3.26 3.62 -17.26
CA VAL A 9 2.81 2.23 -17.12
C VAL A 9 3.12 1.69 -15.72
N ALA A 10 4.30 1.98 -15.17
CA ALA A 10 4.66 1.55 -13.81
C ALA A 10 3.76 2.20 -12.75
N LEU A 11 3.47 3.51 -12.87
CA LEU A 11 2.61 4.24 -11.94
C LEU A 11 1.16 3.77 -12.02
N ILE A 12 0.62 3.50 -13.21
CA ILE A 12 -0.73 2.93 -13.37
C ILE A 12 -0.81 1.56 -12.69
N ARG A 13 0.19 0.70 -12.89
CA ARG A 13 0.20 -0.61 -12.21
C ARG A 13 0.26 -0.50 -10.70
N ALA A 14 0.96 0.49 -10.16
CA ALA A 14 0.97 0.75 -8.73
C ALA A 14 -0.43 1.22 -8.26
N GLN A 15 -1.05 2.16 -8.97
CA GLN A 15 -2.41 2.63 -8.69
C GLN A 15 -3.42 1.48 -8.69
N ASP A 16 -3.36 0.57 -9.66
CA ASP A 16 -4.25 -0.61 -9.72
C ASP A 16 -4.14 -1.48 -8.46
N ILE A 17 -2.93 -1.67 -7.92
CA ILE A 17 -2.71 -2.42 -6.68
C ILE A 17 -3.29 -1.67 -5.48
N VAL A 18 -3.06 -0.36 -5.39
CA VAL A 18 -3.61 0.46 -4.30
C VAL A 18 -5.14 0.45 -4.32
N LEU A 19 -5.74 0.56 -5.51
CA LEU A 19 -7.18 0.47 -5.68
C LEU A 19 -7.73 -0.87 -5.18
N GLU A 20 -7.09 -1.99 -5.53
CA GLU A 20 -7.51 -3.31 -5.04
C GLU A 20 -7.39 -3.43 -3.52
N LEU A 21 -6.33 -2.87 -2.93
CA LEU A 21 -6.18 -2.84 -1.46
C LEU A 21 -7.28 -2.02 -0.79
N MET A 22 -7.69 -0.89 -1.39
CA MET A 22 -8.79 -0.07 -0.89
C MET A 22 -10.14 -0.79 -0.98
N THR A 23 -10.47 -1.36 -2.14
CA THR A 23 -11.77 -1.99 -2.38
C THR A 23 -11.97 -3.28 -1.60
N THR A 24 -10.89 -3.92 -1.17
CA THR A 24 -10.91 -5.16 -0.38
C THR A 24 -10.92 -4.94 1.13
N LEU A 25 -10.90 -3.68 1.60
CA LEU A 25 -11.04 -3.38 3.03
C LEU A 25 -12.40 -3.84 3.56
N ASN A 26 -12.39 -4.56 4.69
CA ASN A 26 -13.62 -4.82 5.44
C ASN A 26 -13.88 -3.65 6.40
N MET A 27 -14.84 -2.79 6.05
CA MET A 27 -15.21 -1.58 6.81
C MET A 27 -15.95 -1.85 8.13
N GLU A 28 -16.24 -3.11 8.46
CA GLU A 28 -16.72 -3.48 9.80
C GLU A 28 -15.67 -3.29 10.89
N TYR A 29 -14.38 -3.25 10.50
CA TYR A 29 -13.27 -3.04 11.42
C TYR A 29 -12.85 -1.56 11.43
N GLU A 30 -12.74 -0.96 12.62
CA GLU A 30 -12.36 0.44 12.80
C GLU A 30 -11.01 0.80 12.15
N VAL A 31 -10.04 -0.12 12.20
CA VAL A 31 -8.71 0.08 11.60
C VAL A 31 -8.77 0.27 10.08
N SER A 32 -9.82 -0.22 9.42
CA SER A 32 -10.00 -0.08 7.97
C SER A 32 -10.15 1.37 7.54
N ASN A 33 -10.73 2.23 8.37
CA ASN A 33 -10.83 3.67 8.07
C ASN A 33 -9.43 4.32 7.98
N ASN A 34 -8.53 3.97 8.92
CA ASN A 34 -7.15 4.45 8.88
C ASN A 34 -6.40 3.94 7.65
N PHE A 35 -6.65 2.68 7.24
CA PHE A 35 -6.06 2.13 6.02
C PHE A 35 -6.61 2.81 4.76
N GLU A 36 -7.91 3.09 4.71
CA GLU A 36 -8.54 3.81 3.60
C GLU A 36 -7.91 5.19 3.41
N GLU A 37 -7.71 5.96 4.49
CA GLU A 37 -7.06 7.27 4.44
C GLU A 37 -5.61 7.20 3.93
N LEU A 38 -4.83 6.22 4.41
CA LEU A 38 -3.45 6.02 3.97
C LEU A 38 -3.38 5.61 2.50
N TYR A 39 -4.23 4.67 2.07
CA TYR A 39 -4.27 4.26 0.67
C TYR A 39 -4.75 5.37 -0.25
N GLN A 40 -5.71 6.20 0.18
CA GLN A 40 -6.16 7.36 -0.57
C GLN A 40 -5.02 8.36 -0.77
N PHE A 41 -4.26 8.67 0.30
CA PHE A 41 -3.10 9.55 0.19
C PHE A 41 -2.06 9.01 -0.81
N VAL A 42 -1.78 7.70 -0.76
CA VAL A 42 -0.84 7.11 -1.73
C VAL A 42 -1.40 7.18 -3.15
N MET A 43 -2.67 6.85 -3.35
CA MET A 43 -3.32 6.94 -4.65
C MET A 43 -3.15 8.34 -5.26
N ASP A 44 -3.45 9.38 -4.47
CA ASP A 44 -3.34 10.78 -4.89
C ASP A 44 -1.89 11.13 -5.24
N SER A 45 -0.93 10.66 -4.43
CA SER A 45 0.51 10.88 -4.66
C SER A 45 0.99 10.22 -5.96
N LEU A 46 0.58 8.98 -6.24
CA LEU A 46 0.91 8.27 -7.47
C LEU A 46 0.27 8.92 -8.71
N VAL A 47 -0.95 9.44 -8.58
CA VAL A 47 -1.62 10.18 -9.66
C VAL A 47 -0.88 11.49 -9.94
N LEU A 48 -0.56 12.25 -8.90
CA LEU A 48 0.17 13.51 -9.01
C LEU A 48 1.55 13.30 -9.65
N ALA A 49 2.32 12.32 -9.17
CA ALA A 49 3.60 11.94 -9.76
C ALA A 49 3.47 11.56 -11.24
N ASN A 50 2.37 10.90 -11.63
CA ASN A 50 2.17 10.49 -13.02
C ASN A 50 1.82 11.68 -13.92
N ILE A 51 1.10 12.68 -13.42
CA ILE A 51 0.75 13.90 -14.15
C ILE A 51 1.98 14.80 -14.29
N ASP A 52 2.61 15.12 -13.16
CA ASP A 52 3.69 16.11 -13.11
C ASP A 52 5.05 15.54 -13.48
N LYS A 53 5.17 14.21 -13.53
CA LYS A 53 6.43 13.48 -13.74
C LYS A 53 7.50 13.84 -12.69
N ASP A 54 7.06 14.14 -11.47
CA ASP A 54 7.92 14.36 -10.30
C ASP A 54 8.10 13.06 -9.52
N ILE A 55 9.31 12.86 -9.00
CA ILE A 55 9.68 11.72 -8.16
C ILE A 55 9.27 11.92 -6.71
N LYS A 56 9.17 13.15 -6.21
CA LYS A 56 8.91 13.40 -4.77
C LYS A 56 7.63 12.75 -4.25
N PRO A 57 6.48 12.84 -4.94
CA PRO A 57 5.26 12.17 -4.45
C PRO A 57 5.39 10.65 -4.48
N ILE A 58 6.26 10.10 -5.34
CA ILE A 58 6.56 8.65 -5.36
C ILE A 58 7.36 8.26 -4.11
N GLU A 59 8.30 9.09 -3.68
CA GLU A 59 9.10 8.84 -2.46
C GLU A 59 8.20 8.83 -1.23
N GLU A 60 7.30 9.81 -1.09
CA GLU A 60 6.33 9.87 0.01
C GLU A 60 5.38 8.65 0.02
N ALA A 61 4.85 8.28 -1.16
CA ALA A 61 4.04 7.08 -1.31
C ALA A 61 4.79 5.80 -0.92
N LEU A 62 6.06 5.70 -1.30
CA LEU A 62 6.91 4.54 -1.05
C LEU A 62 7.24 4.38 0.44
N ASP A 63 7.49 5.49 1.14
CA ASP A 63 7.77 5.47 2.57
C ASP A 63 6.56 4.92 3.34
N ILE A 64 5.36 5.44 3.06
CA ILE A 64 4.12 4.98 3.69
C ILE A 64 3.89 3.49 3.39
N PHE A 65 3.97 3.07 2.12
CA PHE A 65 3.74 1.65 1.80
C PHE A 65 4.80 0.72 2.38
N SER A 66 6.04 1.18 2.52
CA SER A 66 7.11 0.39 3.12
C SER A 66 6.83 0.14 4.59
N ASP A 67 6.42 1.17 5.33
CA ASP A 67 6.05 1.06 6.74
C ASP A 67 4.81 0.17 6.93
N MET A 68 3.80 0.32 6.07
CA MET A 68 2.61 -0.54 6.09
C MET A 68 2.95 -2.01 5.82
N ARG A 69 3.79 -2.29 4.83
CA ARG A 69 4.27 -3.65 4.51
C ARG A 69 5.02 -4.25 5.69
N ASP A 70 5.89 -3.48 6.33
CA ASP A 70 6.71 -3.97 7.44
C ASP A 70 5.85 -4.23 8.69
N THR A 71 4.88 -3.36 8.97
CA THR A 71 3.85 -3.56 10.01
C THR A 71 3.04 -4.83 9.74
N TRP A 72 2.59 -5.05 8.50
CA TRP A 72 1.85 -6.26 8.12
C TRP A 72 2.70 -7.52 8.31
N LYS A 73 3.99 -7.46 7.94
CA LYS A 73 4.93 -8.57 8.13
C LYS A 73 5.07 -8.94 9.60
N GLU A 74 5.19 -7.95 10.48
CA GLU A 74 5.25 -8.18 11.93
C GLU A 74 3.95 -8.79 12.48
N ALA A 75 2.79 -8.24 12.12
CA ALA A 75 1.49 -8.78 12.51
C ALA A 75 1.35 -10.26 12.09
N MET A 76 1.75 -10.61 10.87
CA MET A 76 1.72 -11.98 10.38
C MET A 76 2.68 -12.91 11.12
N GLN A 77 3.85 -12.43 11.55
CA GLN A 77 4.74 -13.21 12.41
C GLN A 77 4.11 -13.50 13.76
N ASP A 78 3.43 -12.53 14.35
CA ASP A 78 2.76 -12.71 15.64
C ASP A 78 1.57 -13.65 15.55
N VAL A 79 0.78 -13.58 14.47
CA VAL A 79 -0.26 -14.58 14.18
C VAL A 79 0.34 -15.98 14.09
N ARG A 80 1.44 -16.16 13.34
CA ARG A 80 2.12 -17.46 13.23
C ARG A 80 2.56 -17.97 14.61
N LYS A 81 3.23 -17.14 15.41
CA LYS A 81 3.68 -17.51 16.77
C LYS A 81 2.49 -17.95 17.65
N ARG A 82 1.37 -17.24 17.60
CA ARG A 82 0.13 -17.58 18.34
C ARG A 82 -0.41 -18.94 17.89
N VAL A 83 -0.49 -19.18 16.58
CA VAL A 83 -0.97 -20.46 16.03
C VAL A 83 -0.09 -21.63 16.45
N TYR A 84 1.24 -21.49 16.42
CA TYR A 84 2.16 -22.54 16.88
C TYR A 84 1.97 -22.84 18.37
N ARG A 85 1.87 -21.81 19.21
CA ARG A 85 1.64 -21.99 20.65
C ARG A 85 0.36 -22.78 20.93
N ASN A 86 -0.72 -22.48 20.23
CA ASN A 86 -2.02 -23.13 20.43
C ASN A 86 -2.07 -24.60 19.94
N ARG A 87 -1.12 -25.04 19.11
CA ARG A 87 -1.03 -26.43 18.63
C ARG A 87 -0.15 -27.34 19.49
N GLN A 88 0.64 -26.75 20.41
CA GLN A 88 1.54 -27.48 21.31
C GLN A 88 0.91 -27.75 22.68
N VAL A 89 -0.34 -27.33 22.88
CA VAL A 89 -1.20 -27.60 24.04
C VAL A 89 -2.32 -28.53 23.59
#